data_AF-A0A7S2MWR3-F1
#
_entry.id   AF-A0A7S2MWR3-F1
#
_cell.length_a   1.000
_cell.length_b   1.000
_cell.length_c   1.000
_cell.angle_alpha   90.00
_cell.angle_beta   90.00
_cell.angle_gamma   90.00
#
_symmetry.space_group_name_H-M   'P 1'
#
loop_
_entity.id
_entity.type
_entity.pdbx_description
1 polymer ?
#
loop_
_entity_poly.entity_id
_entity_poly.type
_entity_poly.pdbx_seq_one_letter_code
_entity_poly.pdbx_strand_id
1 'polypeptide(L)'
;HVLNAVPDGSLDFVYLDGAHDYRNVKLEMPIYWRKLRPGGIFAGHDYCSRSGRGAKCLGCNPVPRSQPYTEYGVKRGKPPGRLASNQADVVQAVHEWFSENPTVVNRIRHTTENFTQQSLAAVGMDFELVITMTRNPSWWFFKPLAGAVAHRL
;
A
#
# COMPACT_ATOMS: atom_id res chain seq x y z
N HIS A 1 -22.24 -0.44 11.11
CA HIS A 1 -20.81 -0.36 10.73
C HIS A 1 -20.51 0.98 10.07
N VAL A 2 -19.42 1.64 10.48
CA VAL A 2 -18.99 2.98 10.02
C VAL A 2 -18.93 3.09 8.48
N LEU A 3 -18.45 2.06 7.80
CA LEU A 3 -18.31 2.05 6.34
C LEU A 3 -19.62 2.16 5.56
N ASN A 4 -20.76 1.78 6.16
CA ASN A 4 -22.07 1.91 5.53
C ASN A 4 -22.56 3.35 5.47
N ALA A 5 -22.06 4.22 6.36
CA ALA A 5 -22.38 5.64 6.37
C ALA A 5 -21.57 6.43 5.33
N VAL A 6 -20.53 5.82 4.74
CA VAL A 6 -19.72 6.42 3.68
C VAL A 6 -20.38 6.13 2.32
N PRO A 7 -20.81 7.14 1.54
CA PRO A 7 -21.41 6.90 0.24
C PRO A 7 -20.42 6.27 -0.75
N ASP A 8 -20.92 5.47 -1.69
CA ASP A 8 -20.08 4.95 -2.77
C ASP A 8 -19.58 6.10 -3.65
N GLY A 9 -18.35 6.00 -4.15
CA GLY A 9 -17.74 7.04 -4.98
C GLY A 9 -17.54 8.41 -4.32
N SER A 10 -17.54 8.48 -2.98
CA SER A 10 -17.40 9.75 -2.25
C SER A 10 -15.98 10.05 -1.77
N LEU A 11 -15.10 9.04 -1.68
CA LEU A 11 -13.75 9.23 -1.16
C LEU A 11 -12.79 9.67 -2.26
N ASP A 12 -11.97 10.68 -1.98
CA ASP A 12 -10.83 11.08 -2.82
C ASP A 12 -9.63 10.13 -2.70
N PHE A 13 -9.46 9.57 -1.50
CA PHE A 13 -8.30 8.79 -1.12
C PHE A 13 -8.71 7.64 -0.21
N VAL A 14 -8.12 6.47 -0.46
CA VAL A 14 -8.18 5.33 0.45
C VAL A 14 -6.76 4.81 0.65
N TYR A 15 -6.44 4.52 1.91
CA TYR A 15 -5.18 3.90 2.32
C TYR A 15 -5.46 2.67 3.19
N LEU A 16 -5.01 1.50 2.75
CA LEU A 16 -5.20 0.21 3.44
C LEU A 16 -3.95 -0.17 4.24
N ASP A 17 -4.10 -0.32 5.56
CA ASP A 17 -3.02 -0.70 6.50
C ASP A 17 -3.56 -1.54 7.67
N GLY A 18 -4.61 -2.33 7.39
CA GLY A 18 -5.32 -3.11 8.41
C GLY A 18 -4.88 -4.57 8.44
N ALA A 19 -5.15 -5.28 7.34
CA ALA A 19 -4.83 -6.70 7.20
C ALA A 19 -3.51 -6.91 6.45
N HIS A 20 -2.80 -7.97 6.81
CA HIS A 20 -1.52 -8.36 6.19
C HIS A 20 -1.51 -9.79 5.64
N ASP A 21 -2.64 -10.48 5.69
CA ASP A 21 -2.82 -11.80 5.07
C ASP A 21 -3.62 -11.69 3.77
N TYR A 22 -3.32 -12.61 2.86
CA TYR A 22 -3.84 -12.58 1.49
C TYR A 22 -5.36 -12.53 1.44
N ARG A 23 -6.03 -13.38 2.26
CA ARG A 23 -7.48 -13.54 2.22
C ARG A 23 -8.18 -12.26 2.61
N ASN A 24 -7.77 -11.64 3.72
CA ASN A 24 -8.41 -10.43 4.22
C ASN A 24 -8.14 -9.22 3.30
N VAL A 25 -6.90 -9.05 2.81
CA VAL A 25 -6.57 -7.98 1.86
C VAL A 25 -7.40 -8.12 0.58
N LYS A 26 -7.46 -9.33 0.00
CA LYS A 26 -8.23 -9.58 -1.22
C LYS A 26 -9.73 -9.30 -1.04
N LEU A 27 -10.29 -9.58 0.14
CA LEU A 27 -11.70 -9.35 0.45
C LEU A 27 -12.03 -7.87 0.68
N GLU A 28 -11.14 -7.09 1.30
CA GLU A 28 -11.42 -5.69 1.62
C GLU A 28 -11.25 -4.74 0.43
N MET A 29 -10.31 -5.03 -0.48
CA MET A 29 -10.04 -4.21 -1.65
C MET A 29 -11.29 -3.81 -2.45
N PRO A 30 -12.19 -4.74 -2.89
CA PRO A 30 -13.38 -4.34 -3.63
C PRO A 30 -14.37 -3.49 -2.82
N ILE A 31 -14.43 -3.68 -1.49
CA ILE A 31 -15.32 -2.92 -0.61
C ILE A 31 -14.91 -1.46 -0.60
N TYR A 32 -13.63 -1.19 -0.38
CA TYR A 32 -13.11 0.18 -0.36
C TYR A 32 -12.98 0.79 -1.74
N TRP A 33 -12.66 -0.01 -2.76
CA TRP A 33 -12.65 0.44 -4.15
C TRP A 33 -13.99 1.04 -4.57
N ARG A 34 -15.10 0.47 -4.10
CA ARG A 34 -16.45 1.01 -4.37
C ARG A 34 -16.66 2.39 -3.74
N LYS A 35 -16.06 2.65 -2.57
CA LYS A 35 -16.12 3.95 -1.87
C LYS A 35 -15.28 5.03 -2.54
N LEU A 36 -14.20 4.64 -3.22
CA LEU A 36 -13.32 5.57 -3.93
C LEU A 36 -14.00 6.15 -5.18
N ARG A 37 -13.90 7.47 -5.38
CA ARG A 37 -14.41 8.15 -6.57
C ARG A 37 -13.53 7.89 -7.80
N PRO A 38 -14.08 7.99 -9.03
CA PRO A 38 -13.25 8.05 -10.24
C PRO A 38 -12.20 9.16 -10.16
N GLY A 39 -10.94 8.84 -10.51
CA GLY A 39 -9.79 9.73 -10.36
C GLY A 39 -9.18 9.77 -8.95
N GLY A 40 -9.80 9.12 -7.96
CA GLY A 40 -9.24 9.00 -6.62
C GLY A 40 -8.02 8.09 -6.54
N ILE A 41 -7.24 8.20 -5.46
CA ILE A 41 -6.05 7.37 -5.22
C ILE A 41 -6.42 6.19 -4.33
N PHE A 42 -6.09 4.98 -4.79
CA PHE A 42 -6.16 3.76 -4.02
C PHE A 42 -4.75 3.35 -3.62
N ALA A 43 -4.52 3.23 -2.32
CA ALA A 43 -3.20 2.99 -1.76
C ALA A 43 -3.26 2.01 -0.60
N GLY A 44 -2.09 1.52 -0.19
CA GLY A 44 -1.93 0.75 1.03
C GLY A 44 -0.47 0.57 1.40
N HIS A 45 -0.25 0.00 2.58
CA HIS A 45 1.06 -0.21 3.15
C HIS A 45 1.62 -1.61 2.81
N ASP A 46 2.82 -1.91 3.34
CA ASP A 46 3.41 -3.24 3.37
C ASP A 46 3.61 -3.94 2.01
N TYR A 47 3.82 -3.17 0.93
CA TYR A 47 4.12 -3.70 -0.41
C TYR A 47 5.58 -4.15 -0.53
N CYS A 48 5.90 -5.31 0.03
CA CYS A 48 7.25 -5.85 -0.07
C CYS A 48 7.32 -7.36 0.03
N SER A 49 8.48 -7.91 -0.34
CA SER A 49 8.84 -9.27 0.04
C SER A 49 10.29 -9.36 0.47
N ARG A 50 10.64 -10.36 1.28
CA ARG A 50 12.04 -10.54 1.71
C ARG A 50 13.00 -10.80 0.54
N SER A 51 12.49 -11.37 -0.55
CA SER A 51 13.30 -11.68 -1.75
C SER A 51 13.34 -10.53 -2.77
N GLY A 52 12.47 -9.52 -2.64
CA GLY A 52 12.26 -8.51 -3.68
C GLY A 52 11.57 -9.09 -4.93
N ARG A 53 10.85 -10.22 -4.75
CA ARG A 53 10.03 -10.85 -5.78
C ARG A 53 8.60 -10.98 -5.27
N GLY A 54 7.62 -10.78 -6.15
CA GLY A 54 6.22 -11.03 -5.84
C GLY A 54 5.56 -11.87 -6.93
N ALA A 55 4.26 -12.08 -6.80
CA ALA A 55 3.46 -12.66 -7.87
C ALA A 55 3.70 -11.93 -9.19
N LYS A 56 3.62 -12.61 -10.34
CA LYS A 56 3.74 -11.93 -11.63
C LYS A 56 2.58 -10.94 -11.77
N CYS A 57 2.90 -9.70 -12.11
CA CYS A 57 1.90 -8.70 -12.47
C CYS A 57 2.33 -8.02 -13.77
N LEU A 58 1.41 -7.97 -14.74
CA LEU A 58 1.66 -7.31 -16.01
C LEU A 58 1.61 -5.78 -15.81
N GLY A 59 2.65 -5.08 -16.24
CA GLY A 59 2.73 -3.62 -16.12
C GLY A 59 3.03 -3.09 -14.72
N CYS A 60 3.24 -3.95 -13.72
CA CYS A 60 3.67 -3.56 -12.38
C CYS A 60 5.18 -3.26 -12.32
N ASN A 61 5.56 -2.35 -11.43
CA ASN A 61 6.96 -2.21 -11.02
C ASN A 61 7.47 -3.45 -10.28
N PRO A 62 8.80 -3.68 -10.25
CA PRO A 62 9.41 -4.66 -9.37
C PRO A 62 8.97 -4.46 -7.92
N VAL A 63 8.71 -5.57 -7.24
CA VAL A 63 8.34 -5.55 -5.82
C VAL A 63 9.57 -5.23 -4.98
N PRO A 64 9.55 -4.17 -4.16
CA PRO A 64 10.71 -3.81 -3.36
C PRO A 64 10.93 -4.81 -2.22
N ARG A 65 12.16 -4.81 -1.68
CA ARG A 65 12.49 -5.63 -0.51
C ARG A 65 11.90 -5.06 0.76
N SER A 66 11.51 -5.95 1.67
CA SER A 66 11.15 -5.57 3.05
C SER A 66 12.30 -4.80 3.69
N GLN A 67 11.99 -3.77 4.46
CA GLN A 67 12.99 -2.94 5.13
C GLN A 67 13.27 -3.45 6.55
N PRO A 68 14.39 -3.06 7.18
CA PRO A 68 14.60 -3.32 8.59
C PRO A 68 13.52 -2.70 9.48
N TYR A 69 13.37 -3.23 10.69
CA TYR A 69 12.55 -2.59 11.72
C TYR A 69 13.10 -1.20 12.09
N THR A 70 12.20 -0.27 12.38
CA THR A 70 12.55 1.08 12.82
C THR A 70 13.11 1.09 14.24
N GLU A 71 13.67 2.22 14.64
CA GLU A 71 14.09 2.48 16.02
C GLU A 71 12.91 2.29 17.00
N TYR A 72 11.72 2.72 16.61
CA TYR A 72 10.48 2.50 17.35
C TYR A 72 10.13 1.00 17.49
N GLY A 73 10.25 0.23 16.40
CA GLY A 73 10.02 -1.21 16.42
C GLY A 73 11.00 -1.94 17.34
N VAL A 74 12.28 -1.57 17.29
CA VAL A 74 13.31 -2.16 18.16
C VAL A 74 13.03 -1.87 19.64
N LYS A 75 12.66 -0.64 19.99
CA LYS A 75 12.24 -0.27 21.36
C LYS A 75 11.05 -1.09 21.86
N ARG A 76 10.26 -1.70 20.96
CA ARG A 76 9.12 -2.58 21.27
C ARG A 76 9.42 -4.07 21.06
N GLY A 77 10.69 -4.46 21.07
CA GLY A 77 11.11 -5.86 21.09
C GLY A 77 11.30 -6.48 19.70
N LYS A 78 11.31 -5.69 18.62
CA LYS A 78 11.73 -6.21 17.31
C LYS A 78 13.26 -6.33 17.24
N PRO A 79 13.78 -7.34 16.54
CA PRO A 79 15.22 -7.56 16.53
C PRO A 79 15.94 -6.49 15.68
N PRO A 80 16.97 -5.82 16.22
CA PRO A 80 17.70 -4.77 15.50
C PRO A 80 18.42 -5.34 14.28
N GLY A 81 18.44 -4.56 13.18
CA GLY A 81 19.12 -4.92 11.93
C GLY A 81 18.46 -6.06 11.13
N ARG A 82 17.42 -6.71 11.65
CA ARG A 82 16.66 -7.73 10.90
C ARG A 82 15.63 -7.06 10.00
N LEU A 83 15.45 -7.65 8.82
CA LEU A 83 14.32 -7.32 7.94
C LEU A 83 13.00 -7.61 8.63
N ALA A 84 12.03 -6.71 8.39
CA ALA A 84 10.65 -6.87 8.77
C ALA A 84 10.03 -8.17 8.25
N SER A 85 8.84 -8.50 8.76
CA SER A 85 8.05 -9.63 8.29
C SER A 85 7.86 -9.58 6.77
N ASN A 86 7.80 -10.76 6.16
CA ASN A 86 7.51 -10.88 4.75
C ASN A 86 6.06 -10.48 4.49
N GLN A 87 5.81 -9.68 3.47
CA GLN A 87 4.48 -9.21 3.10
C GLN A 87 4.07 -9.70 1.70
N ALA A 88 4.56 -10.89 1.33
CA ALA A 88 4.27 -11.48 0.02
C ALA A 88 2.77 -11.72 -0.22
N ASP A 89 2.02 -11.99 0.85
CA ASP A 89 0.58 -12.16 0.83
C ASP A 89 -0.16 -10.87 0.44
N VAL A 90 0.26 -9.73 0.99
CA VAL A 90 -0.22 -8.40 0.59
C VAL A 90 0.08 -8.16 -0.89
N VAL A 91 1.34 -8.38 -1.30
CA VAL A 91 1.77 -8.21 -2.70
C VAL A 91 0.96 -9.09 -3.66
N GLN A 92 0.73 -10.34 -3.30
CA GLN A 92 -0.06 -11.27 -4.09
C GLN A 92 -1.51 -10.78 -4.25
N ALA A 93 -2.17 -10.42 -3.14
CA ALA A 93 -3.55 -9.94 -3.17
C ALA A 93 -3.69 -8.69 -4.05
N VAL A 94 -2.77 -7.73 -3.91
CA VAL A 94 -2.73 -6.49 -4.69
C VAL A 94 -2.51 -6.79 -6.18
N HIS A 95 -1.55 -7.63 -6.53
CA HIS A 95 -1.24 -7.99 -7.92
C HIS A 95 -2.39 -8.71 -8.61
N GLU A 96 -3.01 -9.68 -7.94
CA GLU A 96 -4.13 -10.43 -8.49
C GLU A 96 -5.35 -9.53 -8.67
N TRP A 97 -5.70 -8.73 -7.66
CA TRP A 97 -6.82 -7.80 -7.75
C TRP A 97 -6.59 -6.78 -8.88
N PHE A 98 -5.38 -6.23 -8.98
CA PHE A 98 -5.03 -5.32 -10.06
C PHE A 98 -5.19 -5.97 -11.44
N SER A 99 -4.72 -7.21 -11.59
CA SER A 99 -4.76 -7.95 -12.86
C SER A 99 -6.18 -8.36 -13.27
N GLU A 100 -7.06 -8.64 -12.29
CA GLU A 100 -8.48 -8.96 -12.50
C GLU A 100 -9.34 -7.74 -12.85
N ASN A 101 -8.83 -6.52 -12.63
CA ASN A 101 -9.53 -5.26 -12.89
C ASN A 101 -8.86 -4.53 -14.07
N PRO A 102 -8.98 -5.04 -15.33
CA PRO A 102 -8.25 -4.52 -16.49
C PRO A 102 -8.63 -3.09 -16.87
N THR A 103 -9.70 -2.54 -16.30
CA THR A 103 -10.05 -1.12 -16.43
C THR A 103 -9.04 -0.22 -15.71
N VAL A 104 -8.28 -0.73 -14.73
CA VAL A 104 -7.20 0.00 -14.07
C VAL A 104 -6.02 0.13 -15.04
N VAL A 105 -6.00 1.25 -15.75
CA VAL A 105 -5.01 1.58 -16.80
C VAL A 105 -3.63 1.98 -16.27
N ASN A 106 -3.50 2.21 -14.96
CA ASN A 106 -2.29 2.77 -14.38
C ASN A 106 -1.38 1.68 -13.83
N ARG A 107 -0.07 1.83 -14.01
CA ARG A 107 0.93 1.01 -13.30
C ARG A 107 0.82 1.17 -11.78
N ILE A 108 0.97 0.06 -11.04
CA ILE A 108 1.19 0.11 -9.59
C ILE A 108 2.50 0.84 -9.29
N ARG A 109 2.40 1.91 -8.52
CA ARG A 109 3.53 2.69 -8.01
C ARG A 109 3.77 2.31 -6.56
N HIS A 110 5.00 2.53 -6.11
CA HIS A 110 5.35 2.34 -4.72
C HIS A 110 6.35 3.40 -4.28
N THR A 111 6.38 3.68 -2.99
CA THR A 111 7.35 4.57 -2.35
C THR A 111 7.86 3.92 -1.07
N THR A 112 9.15 4.06 -0.79
CA THR A 112 9.73 3.59 0.46
C THR A 112 9.59 4.68 1.51
N GLU A 113 9.22 4.31 2.72
CA GLU A 113 9.15 5.24 3.86
C GLU A 113 10.55 5.51 4.40
N ASN A 114 11.25 6.46 3.78
CA ASN A 114 12.66 6.77 4.07
C ASN A 114 12.86 8.05 4.89
N PHE A 115 11.84 8.49 5.62
CA PHE A 115 11.94 9.66 6.47
C PHE A 115 13.00 9.45 7.56
N THR A 116 13.66 10.53 7.95
CA THR A 116 14.59 10.60 9.06
C THR A 116 14.07 11.61 10.08
N GLN A 117 14.58 11.54 11.32
CA GLN A 117 14.31 12.58 12.31
C GLN A 117 14.64 13.98 11.77
N GLN A 118 15.73 14.11 11.01
CA GLN A 118 16.12 15.37 10.38
C GLN A 118 15.13 15.81 9.29
N SER A 119 14.68 14.90 8.42
CA SER A 119 13.75 15.26 7.33
C SER A 119 12.39 15.68 7.86
N LEU A 120 11.94 15.06 8.97
CA LEU A 120 10.67 15.39 9.62
C LEU A 120 10.77 16.71 10.38
N ALA A 121 11.85 16.93 11.13
CA ALA A 121 12.10 18.20 11.80
C ALA A 121 12.15 19.38 10.81
N ALA A 122 12.73 19.18 9.62
CA ALA A 122 12.81 20.20 8.57
C ALA A 122 11.44 20.65 8.04
N VAL A 123 10.39 19.84 8.22
CA VAL A 123 9.00 20.16 7.85
C VAL A 123 8.11 20.42 9.07
N GLY A 124 8.70 20.62 10.24
CA GLY A 124 7.98 20.92 11.49
C GLY A 124 7.20 19.72 12.06
N MET A 125 7.52 18.49 11.67
CA MET A 125 6.93 17.29 12.25
C MET A 125 7.81 16.74 13.37
N ASP A 126 7.18 16.49 14.52
CA ASP A 126 7.83 15.83 15.64
C ASP A 126 8.04 14.34 15.33
N PHE A 127 9.28 13.88 15.45
CA PHE A 127 9.64 12.49 15.24
C PHE A 127 9.03 11.56 16.27
N GLU A 128 8.75 12.04 17.49
CA GLU A 128 8.11 11.24 18.55
C GLU A 128 6.69 10.80 18.16
N LEU A 129 6.03 11.51 17.24
CA LEU A 129 4.71 11.12 16.71
C LEU A 129 4.78 9.97 15.69
N VAL A 130 5.98 9.60 15.24
CA VAL A 130 6.16 8.56 14.22
C VAL A 130 6.24 7.18 14.87
N ILE A 131 5.06 6.59 15.04
CA ILE A 131 4.85 5.30 15.72
C ILE A 131 4.84 4.08 14.78
N THR A 132 5.67 4.06 13.73
CA THR A 132 5.72 2.93 12.79
C THR A 132 6.75 1.87 13.20
N MET A 133 6.42 0.60 13.02
CA MET A 133 7.30 -0.54 13.28
C MET A 133 8.31 -0.80 12.14
N THR A 134 7.99 -0.40 10.91
CA THR A 134 8.76 -0.74 9.71
C THR A 134 8.88 0.48 8.79
N ARG A 135 9.78 0.41 7.81
CA ARG A 135 9.86 1.37 6.69
C ARG A 135 9.36 0.72 5.39
N ASN A 136 8.44 -0.24 5.52
CA ASN A 136 8.02 -1.03 4.37
C ASN A 136 7.37 -0.12 3.32
N PRO A 137 7.52 -0.42 2.03
CA PRO A 137 7.02 0.48 0.99
C PRO A 137 5.49 0.49 0.92
N SER A 138 4.93 1.68 0.73
CA SER A 138 3.53 1.86 0.37
C SER A 138 3.34 1.62 -1.13
N TRP A 139 2.18 1.11 -1.54
CA TRP A 139 1.74 0.99 -2.93
C TRP A 139 0.58 1.93 -3.23
N TRP A 140 0.42 2.34 -4.49
CA TRP A 140 -0.73 3.12 -4.93
C TRP A 140 -0.95 3.11 -6.45
N PHE A 141 -2.18 3.41 -6.86
CA PHE A 141 -2.59 3.70 -8.24
C PHE A 141 -3.90 4.51 -8.25
N PHE A 142 -4.24 5.11 -9.39
CA PHE A 142 -5.49 5.86 -9.53
C PHE A 142 -6.65 4.98 -9.98
N LYS A 143 -7.84 5.25 -9.44
CA LYS A 143 -9.10 4.77 -10.00
C LYS A 143 -9.37 5.47 -11.34
N PRO A 144 -9.69 4.72 -12.41
CA PRO A 144 -9.98 5.32 -13.71
C PRO A 144 -11.11 6.35 -13.63
N LEU A 145 -11.06 7.38 -14.49
CA LEU A 145 -12.18 8.29 -14.69
C LEU A 145 -13.38 7.53 -15.25
N ALA A 146 -14.59 7.99 -14.93
CA ALA A 146 -15.81 7.38 -15.43
C ALA A 146 -15.82 7.42 -16.97
N GLY A 147 -16.09 6.28 -17.62
CA GLY A 147 -16.12 6.17 -19.08
C GLY A 147 -14.76 6.07 -19.77
N ALA A 148 -13.64 6.07 -19.02
CA ALA A 148 -12.32 5.83 -19.61
C ALA A 148 -12.20 4.34 -20.01
N VAL A 149 -12.06 4.08 -21.31
CA VAL A 149 -11.71 2.75 -21.83
C VAL A 149 -10.19 2.59 -21.77
N ALA A 150 -9.74 1.44 -21.28
CA ALA A 150 -8.32 1.11 -21.23
C ALA A 150 -7.73 0.93 -22.63
N HIS A 151 -7.03 1.94 -23.15
CA HIS A 151 -6.11 1.72 -24.26
C HIS A 151 -4.85 1.05 -23.71
N ARG A 152 -4.66 -0.23 -24.01
CA ARG A 152 -3.40 -0.92 -23.75
C ARG A 152 -2.33 -0.25 -24.61
N LEU A 153 -1.31 0.33 -23.96
CA LEU A 153 -0.03 0.63 -24.59
C LEU A 153 0.81 -0.65 -24.68
#